data_AF-A0A7C5QZ81-F1
#
_entry.id   AF-A0A7C5QZ81-F1
#
_cell.length_a   1.000
_cell.length_b   1.000
_cell.length_c   1.000
_cell.angle_alpha   90.00
_cell.angle_beta   90.00
_cell.angle_gamma   90.00
#
_symmetry.space_group_name_H-M   'P 1'
#
loop_
_entity.id
_entity.type
_entity.pdbx_description
1 polymer ?
#
loop_
_entity_poly.entity_id
_entity_poly.type
_entity_poly.pdbx_seq_one_letter_code
_entity_poly.pdbx_strand_id
1 'polypeptide(L)'
;MVDFINEVEEELRKDKYNALLRKFGPYIMAILVAIVLLAGFIEYQKGKDGREARAASASYVSATKLADAGKTQQALQKFIALSKVAPPGYAGLSLSRAADLELKRGNKEMAVKYFDQAAARFEQPIHKDMAAYKAALIVMDLGR
;
A
#
# COMPACT_ATOMS: atom_id res chain seq x y z
N MET A 1 -26.61 55.94 -34.77
CA MET A 1 -25.17 55.89 -35.13
C MET A 1 -24.30 55.61 -33.89
N VAL A 2 -24.74 54.70 -33.02
CA VAL A 2 -23.98 54.25 -31.82
C VAL A 2 -23.82 52.72 -31.86
N ASP A 3 -24.74 52.00 -32.52
CA ASP A 3 -24.63 50.56 -32.75
C ASP A 3 -23.37 50.13 -33.50
N PHE A 4 -23.01 50.83 -34.58
CA PHE A 4 -21.85 50.43 -35.40
C PHE A 4 -20.51 50.49 -34.64
N ILE A 5 -20.33 51.44 -33.71
CA ILE A 5 -19.10 51.54 -32.93
C ILE A 5 -19.03 50.46 -31.84
N ASN A 6 -20.16 50.17 -31.20
CA ASN A 6 -20.24 49.08 -30.21
C ASN A 6 -20.04 47.71 -30.86
N GLU A 7 -20.60 47.48 -32.04
CA GLU A 7 -20.51 46.21 -32.76
C GLU A 7 -19.07 45.93 -33.24
N VAL A 8 -18.38 46.94 -33.78
CA VAL A 8 -16.96 46.83 -34.18
C VAL A 8 -16.04 46.62 -32.98
N GLU A 9 -16.30 47.30 -31.86
CA GLU A 9 -15.50 47.11 -30.64
C GLU A 9 -15.74 45.71 -30.03
N GLU A 10 -16.95 45.18 -30.14
CA GLU A 10 -17.30 43.83 -29.69
C GLU A 10 -16.64 42.74 -30.54
N GLU A 11 -16.57 42.91 -31.86
CA GLU A 11 -15.82 42.03 -32.76
C GLU A 11 -14.31 42.03 -32.45
N LEU A 12 -13.71 43.20 -32.26
CA LEU A 12 -12.30 43.35 -31.86
C LEU A 12 -12.00 42.71 -30.50
N ARG A 13 -12.95 42.77 -29.56
CA ARG A 13 -12.81 42.12 -28.24
C ARG A 13 -12.91 40.60 -28.37
N LYS A 14 -13.88 40.09 -29.15
CA LYS A 14 -14.04 38.66 -29.46
C LYS A 14 -12.79 38.10 -30.15
N ASP A 15 -12.20 38.83 -31.09
CA ASP A 15 -10.98 38.40 -31.78
C ASP A 15 -9.77 38.31 -30.84
N LYS A 16 -9.64 39.26 -29.89
CA LYS A 16 -8.58 39.19 -28.86
C LYS A 16 -8.76 37.99 -27.93
N TYR A 17 -9.98 37.70 -27.49
CA TYR A 17 -10.27 36.51 -26.68
C TYR A 17 -10.03 35.22 -27.48
N ASN A 18 -10.45 35.16 -28.75
CA ASN A 18 -10.23 34.02 -29.62
C ASN A 18 -8.74 33.80 -29.95
N ALA A 19 -7.96 34.86 -30.11
CA ALA A 19 -6.51 34.77 -30.29
C ALA A 19 -5.82 34.24 -29.04
N LEU A 20 -6.24 34.69 -27.85
CA LEU A 20 -5.73 34.19 -26.57
C LEU A 20 -6.10 32.72 -26.37
N LEU A 21 -7.35 32.33 -26.66
CA LEU A 21 -7.84 30.95 -26.60
C LEU A 21 -7.15 30.05 -27.61
N ARG A 22 -6.86 30.51 -28.83
CA ARG A 22 -6.07 29.73 -29.80
C ARG A 22 -4.63 29.52 -29.33
N LYS A 23 -4.04 30.52 -28.67
CA LYS A 23 -2.65 30.45 -28.19
C LYS A 23 -2.51 29.58 -26.94
N PHE A 24 -3.41 29.73 -25.96
CA PHE A 24 -3.31 29.05 -24.66
C PHE A 24 -4.24 27.85 -24.51
N GLY A 25 -5.31 27.75 -25.31
CA GLY A 25 -6.29 26.66 -25.27
C GLY A 25 -5.67 25.27 -25.37
N PRO A 26 -4.71 25.01 -26.28
CA PRO A 26 -4.00 23.73 -26.34
C PRO A 26 -3.24 23.40 -25.05
N TYR A 27 -2.61 24.39 -24.40
CA TYR A 27 -1.89 24.20 -23.15
C TYR A 27 -2.83 23.93 -21.98
N ILE A 28 -3.94 24.68 -21.89
CA ILE A 28 -4.99 24.46 -20.89
C ILE A 28 -5.58 23.05 -21.06
N MET A 29 -5.84 22.63 -22.29
CA MET A 29 -6.34 21.29 -22.60
C MET A 29 -5.33 20.20 -22.20
N ALA A 30 -4.04 20.39 -22.49
CA ALA A 30 -2.99 19.45 -22.10
C ALA A 30 -2.89 19.30 -20.57
N ILE A 31 -3.01 20.39 -19.81
CA ILE A 31 -3.02 20.38 -18.34
C ILE A 31 -4.22 19.59 -17.83
N LEU A 32 -5.42 19.84 -18.36
CA LEU A 32 -6.64 19.13 -17.95
C LEU A 32 -6.53 17.62 -18.20
N VAL A 33 -6.02 17.21 -19.37
CA VAL A 33 -5.79 15.80 -19.70
C VAL A 33 -4.78 15.17 -18.73
N ALA A 34 -3.68 15.86 -18.41
CA ALA A 34 -2.68 15.36 -17.47
C ALA A 34 -3.26 15.12 -16.07
N ILE A 35 -4.12 16.03 -15.59
CA ILE A 35 -4.80 15.88 -14.29
C ILE A 35 -5.70 14.65 -14.28
N VAL A 36 -6.51 14.45 -15.33
CA VAL A 36 -7.42 13.29 -15.43
C VAL A 36 -6.64 11.98 -15.48
N LEU A 37 -5.56 11.92 -16.26
CA LEU A 37 -4.69 10.74 -16.32
C LEU A 37 -4.03 10.44 -14.97
N LEU A 38 -3.54 11.47 -14.27
CA LEU A 38 -2.93 11.31 -12.95
C LEU A 38 -3.94 10.82 -11.91
N ALA A 39 -5.14 11.40 -11.88
CA ALA A 39 -6.23 10.97 -10.99
C ALA A 39 -6.65 9.52 -11.29
N GLY A 40 -6.81 9.16 -12.57
CA GLY A 40 -7.13 7.80 -12.99
C GLY A 40 -6.06 6.79 -12.60
N PHE A 41 -4.78 7.16 -12.72
CA PHE A 41 -3.66 6.32 -12.30
C PHE A 41 -3.63 6.10 -10.77
N ILE A 42 -3.86 7.15 -9.98
CA ILE A 42 -3.94 7.06 -8.51
C ILE A 42 -5.10 6.16 -8.09
N GLU A 43 -6.28 6.32 -8.68
CA GLU A 43 -7.46 5.54 -8.33
C GLU A 43 -7.32 4.06 -8.74
N TYR A 44 -6.71 3.81 -9.91
CA TYR A 44 -6.38 2.45 -10.35
C TYR A 44 -5.42 1.74 -9.38
N GLN A 45 -4.37 2.44 -8.90
CA GLN A 45 -3.45 1.89 -7.91
C GLN A 45 -4.16 1.58 -6.58
N LYS A 46 -4.95 2.52 -6.04
CA LYS A 46 -5.73 2.27 -4.81
C LYS A 46 -6.66 1.06 -4.94
N GLY A 47 -7.32 0.91 -6.10
CA GLY A 47 -8.19 -0.22 -6.38
C GLY A 47 -7.44 -1.55 -6.41
N LYS A 48 -6.19 -1.56 -6.91
CA LYS A 48 -5.30 -2.73 -6.90
C LYS A 48 -4.86 -3.06 -5.48
N ASP A 49 -4.36 -2.07 -4.73
CA ASP A 49 -3.91 -2.24 -3.34
C ASP A 49 -5.03 -2.77 -2.44
N GLY A 50 -6.25 -2.23 -2.61
CA GLY A 50 -7.42 -2.67 -1.86
C GLY A 50 -7.86 -4.11 -2.20
N ARG A 51 -7.62 -4.60 -3.43
CA ARG A 51 -7.90 -6.00 -3.79
C ARG A 51 -6.85 -6.94 -3.21
N GLU A 52 -5.58 -6.58 -3.30
CA GLU A 52 -4.47 -7.37 -2.76
C GLU A 52 -4.55 -7.47 -1.23
N ALA A 53 -4.85 -6.37 -0.53
CA ALA A 53 -5.06 -6.36 0.91
C ALA A 53 -6.24 -7.26 1.34
N ARG A 54 -7.35 -7.25 0.59
CA ARG A 54 -8.50 -8.15 0.84
C ARG A 54 -8.15 -9.62 0.67
N ALA A 55 -7.44 -9.96 -0.41
CA ALA A 55 -6.98 -11.34 -0.65
C ALA A 55 -5.98 -11.80 0.43
N ALA A 56 -5.06 -10.93 0.83
CA ALA A 56 -4.12 -11.19 1.91
C ALA A 56 -4.85 -11.39 3.26
N SER A 57 -5.84 -10.55 3.57
CA SER A 57 -6.70 -10.69 4.75
C SER A 57 -7.39 -12.05 4.81
N ALA A 58 -8.06 -12.46 3.73
CA ALA A 58 -8.72 -13.77 3.66
C ALA A 58 -7.74 -14.93 3.86
N SER A 59 -6.56 -14.85 3.24
CA SER A 59 -5.50 -15.84 3.40
C SER A 59 -4.98 -15.90 4.84
N TYR A 60 -4.78 -14.74 5.47
CA TYR A 60 -4.35 -14.62 6.87
C TYR A 60 -5.36 -15.22 7.85
N VAL A 61 -6.65 -14.94 7.66
CA VAL A 61 -7.73 -15.55 8.45
C VAL A 61 -7.76 -17.07 8.25
N SER A 62 -7.56 -17.56 7.01
CA SER A 62 -7.50 -19.00 6.75
C SER A 62 -6.34 -19.70 7.47
N ALA A 63 -5.17 -19.05 7.54
CA ALA A 63 -4.00 -19.56 8.24
C ALA A 63 -4.22 -19.53 9.76
N THR A 64 -4.86 -18.48 10.27
CA THR A 64 -5.23 -18.37 11.69
C THR A 64 -6.18 -19.50 12.11
N LYS A 65 -7.21 -19.81 11.31
CA LYS A 65 -8.10 -20.94 11.58
C LYS A 65 -7.38 -22.29 11.63
N LEU A 66 -6.34 -22.48 10.81
CA LEU A 66 -5.51 -23.69 10.89
C LEU A 66 -4.72 -23.74 12.20
N ALA A 67 -4.18 -22.61 12.66
CA ALA A 67 -3.47 -22.53 13.94
C ALA A 67 -4.41 -22.81 15.12
N ASP A 68 -5.61 -22.24 15.10
CA ASP A 68 -6.62 -22.42 16.15
C ASP A 68 -7.14 -23.87 16.19
N ALA A 69 -7.19 -24.54 15.04
CA ALA A 69 -7.51 -25.97 14.92
C ALA A 69 -6.33 -26.89 15.29
N GLY A 70 -5.24 -26.36 15.85
CA GLY A 70 -4.06 -27.13 16.25
C GLY A 70 -3.19 -27.63 15.09
N LYS A 71 -3.49 -27.25 13.84
CA LYS A 71 -2.71 -27.61 12.64
C LYS A 71 -1.51 -26.69 12.47
N THR A 72 -0.68 -26.60 13.51
CA THR A 72 0.46 -25.67 13.65
C THR A 72 1.38 -25.66 12.44
N GLN A 73 1.78 -26.84 11.93
CA GLN A 73 2.68 -26.93 10.78
C GLN A 73 2.07 -26.40 9.48
N GLN A 74 0.78 -26.66 9.25
CA GLN A 74 0.06 -26.16 8.05
C GLN A 74 -0.16 -24.66 8.15
N ALA A 75 -0.51 -24.16 9.33
CA ALA A 75 -0.65 -22.73 9.59
C ALA A 75 0.66 -21.99 9.36
N LEU A 76 1.77 -22.52 9.88
CA LEU A 76 3.11 -21.99 9.69
C LEU A 76 3.48 -21.88 8.19
N GLN A 77 3.29 -22.97 7.44
CA GLN A 77 3.54 -22.95 5.99
C GLN A 77 2.69 -21.90 5.26
N LYS A 78 1.41 -21.76 5.63
CA LYS A 78 0.53 -20.74 5.04
C LYS A 78 0.97 -19.31 5.38
N PHE A 79 1.38 -19.05 6.61
CA PHE A 79 1.88 -17.72 7.00
C PHE A 79 3.18 -17.36 6.27
N ILE A 80 4.12 -18.31 6.13
CA ILE A 80 5.36 -18.11 5.38
C ILE A 80 5.10 -17.91 3.89
N ALA A 81 4.15 -18.64 3.31
CA ALA A 81 3.76 -18.44 1.91
C ALA A 81 3.13 -17.06 1.71
N LEU A 82 2.24 -16.65 2.61
CA LEU A 82 1.57 -15.36 2.56
C LEU A 82 2.56 -14.20 2.70
N SER A 83 3.59 -14.33 3.55
CA SER A 83 4.58 -13.27 3.74
C SER A 83 5.44 -12.93 2.52
N LYS A 84 5.49 -13.84 1.53
CA LYS A 84 6.22 -13.63 0.28
C LYS A 84 5.44 -12.82 -0.75
N VAL A 85 4.12 -12.84 -0.68
CA VAL A 85 3.23 -12.29 -1.72
C VAL A 85 2.30 -11.19 -1.21
N ALA A 86 2.10 -11.08 0.10
CA ALA A 86 1.21 -10.09 0.69
C ALA A 86 1.84 -8.69 0.71
N PRO A 87 1.00 -7.63 0.75
CA PRO A 87 1.46 -6.28 1.04
C PRO A 87 2.24 -6.20 2.36
N PRO A 88 3.15 -5.21 2.51
CA PRO A 88 4.08 -5.08 3.64
C PRO A 88 3.48 -5.33 5.03
N GLY A 89 2.31 -4.76 5.32
CA GLY A 89 1.62 -4.95 6.60
C GLY A 89 1.22 -6.41 6.88
N TYR A 90 0.54 -7.06 5.93
CA TYR A 90 0.16 -8.47 6.08
C TYR A 90 1.36 -9.41 6.01
N ALA A 91 2.42 -9.05 5.27
CA ALA A 91 3.64 -9.82 5.24
C ALA A 91 4.34 -9.84 6.61
N GLY A 92 4.51 -8.66 7.24
CA GLY A 92 5.06 -8.55 8.59
C GLY A 92 4.20 -9.23 9.65
N LEU A 93 2.87 -9.09 9.58
CA LEU A 93 1.95 -9.80 10.48
C LEU A 93 2.04 -11.31 10.32
N SER A 94 2.11 -11.83 9.09
CA SER A 94 2.21 -13.27 8.83
C SER A 94 3.53 -13.84 9.38
N LEU A 95 4.65 -13.14 9.19
CA LEU A 95 5.94 -13.52 9.77
C LEU A 95 5.89 -13.49 11.31
N SER A 96 5.24 -12.48 11.90
CA SER A 96 5.07 -12.41 13.36
C SER A 96 4.28 -13.60 13.90
N ARG A 97 3.23 -14.04 13.19
CA ARG A 97 2.48 -15.26 13.54
C ARG A 97 3.31 -16.52 13.34
N ALA A 98 4.10 -16.61 12.28
CA ALA A 98 5.03 -17.71 12.08
C ALA A 98 6.04 -17.81 13.25
N ALA A 99 6.56 -16.68 13.71
CA ALA A 99 7.44 -16.61 14.88
C ALA A 99 6.75 -17.09 16.16
N ASP A 100 5.52 -16.63 16.44
CA ASP A 100 4.73 -17.10 17.58
C ASP A 100 4.52 -18.63 17.56
N LEU A 101 4.28 -19.20 16.38
CA LEU A 101 4.10 -20.65 16.23
C LEU A 101 5.42 -21.40 16.45
N GLU A 102 6.55 -20.87 16.02
CA GLU A 102 7.86 -21.46 16.31
C GLU A 102 8.22 -21.38 17.80
N LEU A 103 7.87 -20.28 18.49
CA LEU A 103 8.01 -20.19 19.95
C LEU A 103 7.23 -21.29 20.66
N LYS A 104 5.97 -21.53 20.26
CA LYS A 104 5.15 -22.61 20.82
C LYS A 104 5.74 -24.00 20.58
N ARG A 105 6.58 -24.15 19.55
CA ARG A 105 7.29 -25.40 19.23
C ARG A 105 8.66 -25.50 19.91
N GLY A 106 9.08 -24.48 20.66
CA GLY A 106 10.40 -24.41 21.29
C GLY A 106 11.51 -23.91 20.37
N ASN A 107 11.20 -23.57 19.12
CA ASN A 107 12.17 -23.16 18.11
C ASN A 107 12.50 -21.66 18.21
N LYS A 108 13.07 -21.24 19.35
CA LYS A 108 13.37 -19.83 19.66
C LYS A 108 14.22 -19.14 18.60
N GLU A 109 15.23 -19.81 18.06
CA GLU A 109 16.10 -19.23 17.01
C GLU A 109 15.34 -18.93 15.71
N MET A 110 14.42 -19.81 15.31
CA MET A 110 13.59 -19.58 14.13
C MET A 110 12.56 -18.47 14.38
N ALA A 111 12.06 -18.36 15.61
CA ALA A 111 11.17 -17.27 15.99
C ALA A 111 11.86 -15.90 15.88
N VAL A 112 13.10 -15.77 16.37
CA VAL A 112 13.91 -14.56 16.20
C VAL A 112 14.05 -14.20 14.72
N LYS A 113 14.46 -15.16 13.88
CA LYS A 113 14.61 -14.95 12.43
C LYS A 113 13.32 -14.44 11.78
N TYR A 114 12.16 -14.97 12.16
CA TYR A 114 10.88 -14.53 11.60
C TYR A 114 10.46 -13.15 12.13
N PHE A 115 10.74 -12.82 13.40
CA PHE A 115 10.51 -11.46 13.90
C PHE A 115 11.42 -10.42 13.25
N ASP A 116 12.69 -10.74 13.00
CA ASP A 116 13.62 -9.86 12.27
C ASP A 116 13.14 -9.62 10.83
N GLN A 117 12.71 -10.69 10.15
CA GLN A 117 12.10 -10.58 8.83
C GLN A 117 10.79 -9.76 8.88
N ALA A 118 9.98 -9.91 9.94
CA ALA A 118 8.77 -9.11 10.11
C ALA A 118 9.09 -7.62 10.24
N ALA A 119 10.09 -7.27 11.05
CA ALA A 119 10.56 -5.90 11.21
C ALA A 119 11.06 -5.32 9.87
N ALA A 120 11.74 -6.11 9.04
CA ALA A 120 12.17 -5.68 7.72
C ALA A 120 11.01 -5.49 6.71
N ARG A 121 9.86 -6.13 6.94
CA ARG A 121 8.68 -6.01 6.07
C ARG A 121 7.76 -4.86 6.43
N PHE A 122 7.65 -4.50 7.70
CA PHE A 122 6.80 -3.38 8.10
C PHE A 122 7.33 -2.06 7.53
N GLU A 123 6.45 -1.12 7.22
CA GLU A 123 6.85 0.23 6.76
C GLU A 123 6.86 1.23 7.92
N GLN A 124 5.84 1.17 8.78
CA GLN A 124 5.68 2.08 9.91
C GLN A 124 6.62 1.72 11.07
N PRO A 125 7.33 2.69 11.68
CA PRO A 125 8.28 2.45 12.77
C PRO A 125 7.69 1.65 13.93
N ILE A 126 6.47 1.98 14.36
CA ILE A 126 5.81 1.30 15.50
C ILE A 126 5.69 -0.21 15.32
N HIS A 127 5.47 -0.70 14.08
CA HIS A 127 5.38 -2.13 13.81
C HIS A 127 6.75 -2.79 13.70
N LYS A 128 7.74 -2.07 13.14
CA LYS A 128 9.13 -2.52 13.10
C LYS A 128 9.69 -2.71 14.51
N ASP A 129 9.53 -1.69 15.35
CA ASP A 129 10.05 -1.64 16.70
C ASP A 129 9.41 -2.72 17.57
N MET A 130 8.11 -2.95 17.43
CA MET A 130 7.42 -4.04 18.13
C MET A 130 7.96 -5.43 17.74
N ALA A 131 8.22 -5.67 16.46
CA ALA A 131 8.78 -6.95 16.00
C ALA A 131 10.22 -7.13 16.48
N ALA A 132 11.06 -6.10 16.36
CA ALA A 132 12.43 -6.10 16.85
C ALA A 132 12.50 -6.28 18.38
N TYR A 133 11.60 -5.63 19.13
CA TYR A 133 11.48 -5.79 20.57
C TYR A 133 11.18 -7.24 20.95
N LYS A 134 10.22 -7.88 20.27
CA LYS A 134 9.92 -9.31 20.50
C LYS A 134 11.11 -10.21 20.18
N ALA A 135 11.84 -9.95 19.10
CA ALA A 135 13.07 -10.68 18.78
C ALA A 135 14.10 -10.53 19.91
N ALA A 136 14.33 -9.30 20.38
CA ALA A 136 15.27 -8.99 21.46
C ALA A 136 14.91 -9.69 22.77
N LEU A 137 13.63 -9.76 23.15
CA LEU A 137 13.18 -10.50 24.32
C LEU A 137 13.54 -12.00 24.24
N ILE A 138 13.38 -12.60 23.05
CA ILE A 138 13.70 -14.02 22.85
C ILE A 138 15.21 -14.24 22.89
N VAL A 139 16.00 -13.31 22.34
CA VAL A 139 17.48 -13.37 22.38
C VAL A 139 17.98 -13.25 23.83
N MET A 140 17.41 -12.34 24.61
CA MET A 140 17.69 -12.21 26.04
C MET A 140 17.37 -13.50 26.80
N ASP A 141 16.22 -14.13 26.51
CA ASP A 141 15.84 -15.43 27.09
C ASP A 141 16.77 -16.59 26.66
N LEU A 142 17.53 -16.43 25.58
CA LEU A 142 18.56 -17.38 25.13
C LEU A 142 19.92 -17.12 25.81
N GLY A 143 20.06 -16.05 26.61
CA GLY A 143 21.29 -15.68 27.30
C GLY A 143 22.36 -15.11 26.37
N ARG A 144 21.94 -14.45 25.27
CA ARG A 144 22.82 -13.79 24.30
C ARG A 144 22.47 -12.31 24.18
#